data_AF-A0A5J5K6G5-F1
#
_entry.id   AF-A0A5J5K6G5-F1
#
_cell.length_a   1.000
_cell.length_b   1.000
_cell.length_c   1.000
_cell.angle_alpha   90.00
_cell.angle_beta   90.00
_cell.angle_gamma   90.00
#
_symmetry.space_group_name_H-M   'P 1'
#
loop_
_entity.id
_entity.type
_entity.pdbx_description
1 polymer ?
#
loop_
_entity_poly.entity_id
_entity_poly.type
_entity_poly.pdbx_seq_one_letter_code
_entity_poly.pdbx_strand_id
1 'polypeptide(L)' 'MTTQTGKDNLDLAASAEALADSAPTGSLRHAAAKSVAITFATTRDAAQARDTLNGLAPDDVRRAALELFDELFARAD' A
#
# COMPACT_ATOMS: atom_id res chain seq x y z
N MET A 1 0.06 8.13 -27.39
CA MET A 1 -0.91 7.39 -26.56
C MET A 1 -0.15 6.20 -26.00
N THR A 2 0.32 6.21 -24.76
CA THR A 2 -0.48 6.21 -23.53
C THR A 2 0.10 7.14 -22.46
N THR A 3 -0.79 7.81 -21.74
CA THR A 3 -0.55 8.68 -20.59
C THR A 3 0.01 7.88 -19.41
N GLN A 4 1.28 8.07 -19.05
CA GLN A 4 1.86 7.59 -17.78
C GLN A 4 2.24 8.82 -16.96
N THR A 5 1.22 9.49 -16.42
CA THR A 5 1.34 10.67 -15.55
C THR A 5 0.69 10.37 -14.21
N GLY A 6 1.01 9.22 -13.64
CA GLY A 6 0.52 8.79 -12.34
C GLY A 6 1.46 7.69 -11.86
N LYS A 7 1.99 7.87 -10.66
CA LYS A 7 2.88 6.96 -9.94
C LYS A 7 2.49 5.49 -10.19
N ASP A 8 3.37 4.71 -10.85
CA ASP A 8 3.14 3.29 -11.02
C ASP A 8 3.10 2.59 -9.64
N ASN A 9 2.38 1.47 -9.53
CA ASN A 9 2.31 0.68 -8.30
C ASN A 9 3.68 0.41 -7.66
N LEU A 10 4.74 0.33 -8.47
CA LEU A 10 6.11 0.15 -7.97
C LEU A 10 6.62 1.34 -7.14
N ASP A 11 6.27 2.57 -7.51
CA ASP A 11 6.65 3.77 -6.73
C ASP A 11 5.82 3.89 -5.45
N LEU A 12 4.54 3.51 -5.52
CA LEU A 12 3.68 3.37 -4.33
C LEU A 12 4.20 2.29 -3.38
N ALA A 13 4.71 1.17 -3.91
CA ALA A 13 5.34 0.12 -3.13
C ALA A 13 6.57 0.64 -2.39
N ALA A 14 7.46 1.37 -3.07
CA ALA A 14 8.65 1.97 -2.46
C ALA A 14 8.27 3.00 -1.37
N SER A 15 7.23 3.79 -1.60
CA SER A 15 6.71 4.75 -0.63
C SER A 15 6.13 4.06 0.61
N ALA A 16 5.37 2.98 0.42
CA ALA A 16 4.85 2.15 1.51
C ALA A 16 5.98 1.46 2.30
N GLU A 17 7.04 1.03 1.62
CA GLU A 17 8.20 0.41 2.26
C GLU A 17 8.96 1.41 3.14
N ALA A 18 9.16 2.65 2.67
CA ALA A 18 9.75 3.71 3.47
C ALA A 18 8.91 4.06 4.71
N LEU A 19 7.58 4.01 4.60
CA LEU A 19 6.67 4.17 5.74
C LEU A 19 6.77 3.01 6.73
N ALA A 20 6.95 1.78 6.23
CA ALA A 20 7.16 0.62 7.08
C ALA A 20 8.47 0.74 7.86
N ASP A 21 9.55 1.13 7.20
CA ASP A 21 10.88 1.29 7.82
C ASP A 21 10.89 2.39 8.89
N SER A 22 10.11 3.45 8.67
CA SER A 22 9.94 4.54 9.63
C SER A 22 9.03 4.19 10.82
N ALA A 23 8.24 3.12 10.73
CA ALA A 23 7.33 2.69 11.79
C ALA A 23 8.03 1.72 12.76
N PRO A 24 7.73 1.78 14.08
CA PRO A 24 8.37 0.88 15.04
C PRO A 24 8.06 -0.59 14.72
N THR A 25 9.10 -1.42 14.61
CA THR A 25 8.99 -2.85 14.32
C THR A 25 8.03 -3.54 15.30
N GLY A 26 7.08 -4.32 14.76
CA GLY A 26 6.03 -4.99 15.55
C GLY A 26 4.79 -4.15 15.80
N SER A 27 4.76 -2.89 15.36
CA SER A 27 3.55 -2.06 15.41
C SER A 27 2.56 -2.43 14.30
N LEU A 28 1.27 -2.18 14.55
CA LEU A 28 0.21 -2.35 13.56
C LEU A 28 0.52 -1.60 12.25
N ARG A 29 1.01 -0.36 12.37
CA ARG A 29 1.37 0.49 11.22
C ARG A 29 2.53 -0.10 10.40
N HIS A 30 3.51 -0.71 11.07
CA HIS A 30 4.63 -1.39 10.39
C HIS A 30 4.13 -2.61 9.60
N ALA A 31 3.31 -3.45 10.23
CA ALA A 31 2.72 -4.62 9.57
C ALA A 31 1.82 -4.22 8.38
N ALA A 32 0.95 -3.23 8.56
CA ALA A 32 0.09 -2.71 7.51
C ALA A 32 0.90 -2.13 6.34
N ALA A 33 1.89 -1.28 6.61
CA ALA A 33 2.73 -0.68 5.57
C ALA A 33 3.53 -1.73 4.78
N LYS A 34 4.07 -2.76 5.45
CA LYS A 34 4.70 -3.92 4.80
C LYS A 34 3.73 -4.66 3.88
N SER A 35 2.52 -4.95 4.35
CA SER A 35 1.49 -5.63 3.56
C SER A 35 1.09 -4.81 2.33
N VAL A 36 0.94 -3.50 2.47
CA VAL A 36 0.65 -2.57 1.38
C VAL A 36 1.79 -2.54 0.36
N ALA A 37 3.05 -2.44 0.81
CA ALA A 37 4.22 -2.44 -0.07
C ALA A 37 4.30 -3.71 -0.92
N ILE A 38 4.17 -4.89 -0.29
CA ILE A 38 4.17 -6.18 -1.00
C ILE A 38 3.00 -6.26 -1.99
N THR A 39 1.82 -5.80 -1.58
CA THR A 39 0.62 -5.82 -2.43
C THR A 39 0.81 -4.96 -3.67
N PHE A 40 1.27 -3.71 -3.50
CA PHE A 40 1.59 -2.85 -4.64
C PHE A 40 2.69 -3.45 -5.53
N ALA A 41 3.73 -4.05 -4.96
CA ALA A 41 4.80 -4.67 -5.75
C ALA A 41 4.35 -5.90 -6.56
N THR A 42 3.28 -6.57 -6.15
CA THR A 42 2.79 -7.82 -6.78
C THR A 42 1.55 -7.64 -7.65
N THR A 43 0.97 -6.44 -7.66
CA THR A 43 -0.26 -6.11 -8.40
C THR A 43 0.02 -5.11 -9.51
N ARG A 44 -0.68 -5.23 -10.65
CA ARG A 44 -0.48 -4.30 -11.78
C ARG A 44 -1.25 -3.00 -11.64
N ASP A 45 -2.41 -3.06 -11.00
CA ASP A 45 -3.35 -1.94 -10.91
C ASP A 45 -3.83 -1.74 -9.47
N ALA A 46 -4.15 -0.49 -9.13
CA ALA A 46 -4.60 -0.10 -7.80
C ALA A 46 -5.89 -0.81 -7.36
N ALA A 47 -6.78 -1.15 -8.30
CA ALA A 47 -7.98 -1.92 -8.01
C ALA A 47 -7.66 -3.35 -7.53
N GLN A 48 -6.69 -4.02 -8.16
CA GLN A 48 -6.23 -5.35 -7.76
C GLN A 48 -5.54 -5.29 -6.39
N ALA A 49 -4.75 -4.24 -6.15
CA ALA A 49 -4.12 -4.01 -4.85
C ALA A 49 -5.17 -3.87 -3.74
N ARG A 50 -6.19 -3.03 -3.92
CA ARG A 50 -7.26 -2.82 -2.94
C ARG A 50 -8.03 -4.10 -2.63
N ASP A 51 -8.33 -4.91 -3.64
CA ASP A 51 -9.00 -6.21 -3.47
C ASP A 51 -8.16 -7.16 -2.60
N THR A 52 -6.85 -7.23 -2.87
CA THR A 52 -5.91 -8.04 -2.09
C THR A 52 -5.84 -7.57 -0.63
N LEU A 53 -5.81 -6.25 -0.39
CA LEU A 53 -5.80 -5.68 0.96
C LEU A 53 -7.10 -5.95 1.73
N ASN A 54 -8.26 -5.98 1.06
CA ASN A 54 -9.54 -6.34 1.68
C ASN A 54 -9.55 -7.79 2.23
N GLY A 55 -8.75 -8.67 1.63
CA GLY A 55 -8.57 -10.05 2.08
C GLY A 55 -7.66 -10.23 3.30
N LEU A 56 -6.99 -9.17 3.78
CA LEU A 56 -6.06 -9.26 4.90
C LEU A 56 -6.78 -9.57 6.22
N ALA A 57 -6.13 -10.39 7.04
CA ALA A 57 -6.44 -10.62 8.43
C ALA A 57 -5.17 -10.41 9.28
N PRO A 58 -5.28 -9.92 10.52
CA PRO A 58 -6.50 -9.54 11.24
C PRO A 58 -7.14 -8.23 10.74
N ASP A 59 -8.39 -7.98 11.15
CA ASP A 59 -9.22 -6.84 10.71
C ASP A 59 -8.54 -5.47 10.93
N ASP A 60 -7.84 -5.32 12.05
CA ASP A 60 -7.08 -4.09 12.36
C ASP A 60 -5.96 -3.82 11.35
N VAL A 61 -5.26 -4.87 10.89
CA VAL A 61 -4.20 -4.73 9.87
C VAL A 61 -4.82 -4.36 8.54
N ARG A 62 -5.96 -4.97 8.18
CA ARG A 62 -6.71 -4.63 6.98
C ARG A 62 -7.13 -3.16 6.97
N ARG A 63 -7.76 -2.68 8.06
CA ARG A 63 -8.20 -1.28 8.16
C ARG A 63 -7.02 -0.32 8.03
N ALA A 64 -5.93 -0.58 8.75
CA ALA A 64 -4.72 0.23 8.66
C ALA A 64 -4.07 0.19 7.26
N ALA A 65 -4.10 -0.96 6.58
CA ALA A 65 -3.55 -1.12 5.24
C ALA A 65 -4.37 -0.38 4.18
N LEU A 66 -5.70 -0.44 4.28
CA LEU A 66 -6.60 0.31 3.37
C LEU A 66 -6.50 1.82 3.59
N GLU A 67 -6.36 2.27 4.84
CA GLU A 67 -6.12 3.69 5.14
C GLU A 67 -4.80 4.18 4.53
N LEU A 68 -3.71 3.44 4.71
CA LEU A 68 -2.41 3.74 4.07
C LEU A 68 -2.48 3.71 2.54
N PHE A 69 -3.25 2.78 1.97
CA PHE A 69 -3.48 2.71 0.54
C PHE A 69 -4.16 3.99 0.04
N ASP A 70 -5.27 4.41 0.66
CA ASP A 70 -5.99 5.62 0.26
C ASP A 70 -5.11 6.88 0.48
N GLU A 71 -4.30 6.96 1.54
CA GLU A 71 -3.33 8.06 1.76
C GLU A 71 -2.25 8.14 0.66
N LEU A 72 -1.67 7.00 0.29
CA LEU A 72 -0.62 6.93 -0.73
C LEU A 72 -1.18 7.22 -2.13
N PHE A 73 -2.38 6.72 -2.40
CA PHE A 73 -3.07 6.94 -3.67
C PHE A 73 -3.52 8.39 -3.83
N ALA A 74 -4.04 9.02 -2.78
CA ALA A 74 -4.42 10.43 -2.78
C ALA A 74 -3.22 11.39 -2.90
N ARG A 75 -2.01 10.97 -2.53
CA ARG A 75 -0.76 11.74 -2.73
C ARG A 75 -0.14 11.57 -4.12
N ALA A 76 -0.68 10.65 -4.92
CA ALA A 76 -0.18 10.34 -6.26
C ALA A 76 -0.96 11.05 -7.39
N ASP A 77 -2.14 11.57 -7.07
CA ASP A 77 -2.98 12.47 -7.89
C ASP A 77 -2.54 13.94 -7.71
#